data_AF-A0A424XX75-F1
#
_entry.id   AF-A0A424XX75-F1
#
_cell.length_a   1.000
_cell.length_b   1.000
_cell.length_c   1.000
_cell.angle_alpha   90.00
_cell.angle_beta   90.00
_cell.angle_gamma   90.00
#
_symmetry.space_group_name_H-M   'P 1'
#
loop_
_entity.id
_entity.type
_entity.pdbx_description
1 polymer ?
#
loop_
_entity_poly.entity_id
_entity_poly.type
_entity_poly.pdbx_seq_one_letter_code
_entity_poly.pdbx_strand_id
1 'polypeptide(L)'
;MKVFLPLLKLLLNQWKWMLLGVVCSAITLLANAALLSVAAWFLACMALAGISGVPFNYHLPAGGIRTLAIVRTLGRYAERLVSHQ
;
A
#
# COMPACT_ATOMS: atom_id res chain seq x y z
N MET A 1 -7.02 16.23 -34.13
CA MET A 1 -6.21 15.03 -33.79
C MET A 1 -4.69 15.29 -33.71
N LYS A 2 -4.10 16.26 -34.43
CA LYS A 2 -2.65 16.56 -34.38
C LYS A 2 -2.15 17.24 -33.09
N VAL A 3 -3.06 17.67 -32.20
CA VAL A 3 -2.76 18.40 -30.96
C VAL A 3 -2.36 17.50 -29.79
N PHE A 4 -2.55 16.19 -29.90
CA PHE A 4 -2.17 15.22 -28.86
C PHE A 4 -0.68 14.82 -28.92
N LEU A 5 -0.05 15.00 -30.09
CA LEU A 5 1.35 14.62 -30.30
C LEU A 5 2.35 15.42 -29.44
N PRO A 6 2.18 16.75 -29.22
CA PRO A 6 3.02 17.50 -28.29
C PRO A 6 2.80 17.07 -26.82
N LEU A 7 1.56 16.76 -26.45
CA LEU A 7 1.19 16.24 -25.13
C LEU A 7 1.84 14.89 -24.85
N LEU A 8 1.85 13.98 -25.83
CA LEU A 8 2.55 12.69 -25.72
C LEU A 8 4.07 12.85 -25.59
N LYS A 9 4.66 13.83 -26.28
CA LYS A 9 6.09 14.13 -26.20
C LYS A 9 6.50 14.68 -24.82
N LEU A 10 5.66 15.51 -24.21
CA LEU A 10 5.84 15.98 -22.83
C LEU A 10 5.71 14.82 -21.83
N LEU A 11 4.77 13.91 -22.06
CA LEU A 11 4.56 12.72 -21.23
C LEU A 11 5.76 11.75 -21.31
N LEU A 12 6.34 11.58 -22.49
CA LEU A 12 7.53 10.75 -22.71
C LEU A 12 8.80 11.35 -22.09
N ASN A 13 8.92 12.68 -22.05
CA ASN A 13 10.04 13.35 -21.40
C ASN A 13 9.98 13.20 -19.86
N GLN A 14 8.77 13.20 -19.28
CA GLN A 14 8.53 13.00 -17.85
C GLN A 14 8.21 11.53 -17.49
N TRP A 15 8.45 10.59 -18.40
CA TRP A 15 7.98 9.21 -18.26
C TRP A 15 8.58 8.49 -17.04
N LYS A 16 9.81 8.85 -16.64
CA LYS A 16 10.46 8.33 -15.43
C LYS A 16 9.71 8.71 -14.16
N TRP A 17 9.26 9.97 -14.05
CA TRP A 17 8.48 10.47 -12.92
C TRP A 17 7.07 9.87 -12.88
N MET A 18 6.47 9.69 -14.06
CA MET A 18 5.16 9.06 -14.19
C MET A 18 5.20 7.56 -13.83
N LEU A 19 6.27 6.86 -14.22
CA LEU A 19 6.48 5.44 -13.88
C LEU A 19 6.76 5.27 -12.38
N LEU A 20 7.50 6.20 -11.76
CA LEU A 20 7.70 6.24 -10.31
C LEU A 20 6.39 6.47 -9.55
N GLY A 21 5.53 7.36 -10.05
CA GLY A 21 4.17 7.55 -9.53
C GLY A 21 3.35 6.27 -9.57
N VAL A 22 3.29 5.61 -10.74
CA VAL A 22 2.54 4.35 -10.93
C VAL A 22 3.05 3.22 -10.02
N VAL A 23 4.37 3.07 -9.90
CA VAL A 23 4.97 2.07 -8.99
C VAL A 23 4.61 2.37 -7.55
N CYS A 24 4.63 3.63 -7.14
CA CYS A 24 4.23 4.04 -5.80
C CYS A 24 2.74 3.77 -5.53
N SER A 25 1.85 4.10 -6.47
CA SER A 25 0.42 3.79 -6.39
C SER A 25 0.18 2.28 -6.28
N ALA A 26 0.90 1.47 -7.08
CA ALA A 26 0.80 0.02 -7.07
C ALA A 26 1.26 -0.58 -5.72
N ILE A 27 2.36 -0.09 -5.15
CA ILE A 27 2.84 -0.51 -3.82
C ILE A 27 1.79 -0.17 -2.76
N THR A 28 1.18 1.02 -2.85
CA THR A 28 0.14 1.45 -1.90
C THR A 28 -1.11 0.56 -1.99
N LEU A 29 -1.51 0.18 -3.20
CA LEU A 29 -2.63 -0.73 -3.44
C LEU A 29 -2.37 -2.11 -2.85
N LEU A 30 -1.19 -2.67 -3.11
CA LEU A 30 -0.77 -3.96 -2.57
C LEU A 30 -0.67 -3.93 -1.05
N ALA A 31 -0.10 -2.86 -0.48
CA ALA A 31 -0.03 -2.69 0.97
C ALA A 31 -1.44 -2.66 1.61
N ASN A 32 -2.40 -1.98 0.98
CA ASN A 32 -3.79 -1.95 1.45
C ASN A 32 -4.45 -3.34 1.41
N ALA A 33 -4.30 -4.07 0.29
CA ALA A 33 -4.86 -5.41 0.14
C ALA A 33 -4.24 -6.41 1.14
N ALA A 34 -2.92 -6.35 1.32
CA ALA A 34 -2.21 -7.16 2.30
C ALA A 34 -2.68 -6.85 3.73
N LEU A 35 -2.88 -5.57 4.06
CA LEU A 35 -3.35 -5.14 5.37
C LEU A 35 -4.76 -5.65 5.67
N LEU A 36 -5.66 -5.61 4.68
CA LEU A 36 -7.01 -6.17 4.81
C LEU A 36 -6.98 -7.68 5.05
N SER A 37 -6.17 -8.42 4.28
CA SER A 37 -6.04 -9.88 4.40
C SER A 37 -5.45 -10.29 5.75
N VAL A 38 -4.36 -9.63 6.19
CA VAL A 38 -3.72 -9.90 7.49
C VAL A 38 -4.66 -9.55 8.64
N ALA A 39 -5.43 -8.47 8.54
CA ALA A 39 -6.42 -8.10 9.55
C ALA A 39 -7.55 -9.14 9.66
N ALA A 40 -8.05 -9.64 8.53
CA ALA A 40 -9.08 -10.69 8.52
C ALA A 40 -8.58 -12.01 9.13
N TRP A 41 -7.36 -12.42 8.78
CA TRP A 41 -6.71 -13.60 9.37
C TRP A 41 -6.54 -13.45 10.89
N PHE A 42 -6.06 -12.28 11.35
CA PHE A 42 -5.91 -12.00 12.77
C PHE A 42 -7.24 -12.04 13.53
N LEU A 43 -8.30 -11.44 12.96
CA LEU A 43 -9.63 -11.44 13.57
C LEU A 43 -10.18 -12.87 13.72
N ALA A 44 -10.00 -13.71 12.70
CA ALA A 44 -10.41 -15.11 12.72
C ALA A 44 -9.64 -15.92 13.80
N CYS A 45 -8.32 -15.73 13.91
CA CYS A 45 -7.52 -16.36 14.96
C CYS A 45 -7.95 -15.91 16.36
N MET A 46 -8.24 -14.61 16.55
CA MET A 46 -8.71 -14.09 17.84
C MET A 46 -10.08 -14.64 18.22
N ALA A 47 -11.00 -14.80 17.26
CA ALA A 47 -12.31 -15.41 17.50
C ALA A 47 -12.17 -16.88 17.95
N LEU A 48 -11.31 -17.66 17.28
CA LEU A 48 -11.04 -19.06 17.63
C LEU A 48 -10.32 -19.19 18.98
N ALA A 49 -9.35 -18.31 19.27
CA ALA A 49 -8.68 -18.27 20.56
C ALA A 49 -9.65 -17.91 21.70
N GLY A 50 -10.58 -16.99 21.46
CA GLY A 50 -11.62 -16.62 22.42
C GLY A 50 -12.59 -17.76 22.76
N ILE A 51 -12.97 -18.56 21.76
CA ILE A 51 -13.85 -19.73 21.96
C ILE A 51 -13.10 -20.86 22.68
N SER A 52 -11.83 -21.08 22.35
CA SER A 52 -11.02 -22.16 22.94
C SER A 52 -10.42 -21.81 24.30
N GLY A 53 -10.42 -20.54 24.72
CA GLY A 53 -9.83 -20.08 25.98
C GLY A 53 -8.30 -20.19 26.04
N VAL A 54 -7.65 -20.40 24.89
CA VAL A 54 -6.19 -20.58 24.80
C VAL A 54 -5.50 -19.22 24.78
N PRO A 55 -4.42 -19.02 25.56
CA PRO A 55 -3.64 -17.79 25.48
C PRO A 55 -3.00 -17.65 24.10
N PHE A 56 -3.39 -16.60 23.36
CA PHE A 56 -2.89 -16.32 22.02
C PHE A 56 -1.96 -15.11 22.03
N ASN A 57 -0.78 -15.26 21.42
CA ASN A 57 0.21 -14.20 21.32
C ASN A 57 -0.19 -13.16 20.26
N TYR A 58 -1.03 -12.19 20.66
CA TYR A 58 -1.51 -11.12 19.79
C TYR A 58 -0.43 -10.12 19.36
N HIS A 59 0.72 -10.07 20.06
CA HIS A 59 1.80 -9.12 19.78
C HIS A 59 2.43 -9.31 18.39
N LEU A 60 2.61 -10.56 17.95
CA LEU A 60 3.19 -10.90 16.65
C LEU A 60 2.32 -10.36 15.48
N PRO A 61 1.02 -10.70 15.39
CA PRO A 61 0.16 -10.16 14.33
C PRO A 61 -0.09 -8.65 14.49
N ALA A 62 -0.20 -8.13 15.72
CA ALA A 62 -0.37 -6.69 15.95
C ALA A 62 0.86 -5.86 15.53
N GLY A 63 2.07 -6.43 15.60
CA GLY A 63 3.28 -5.84 15.05
C GLY A 63 3.23 -5.77 13.52
N GLY A 64 2.87 -6.88 12.87
CA GLY A 64 2.75 -6.95 11.40
C GLY A 64 1.73 -5.97 10.81
N ILE A 65 0.57 -5.80 11.47
CA ILE A 65 -0.46 -4.84 11.04
C ILE A 65 0.08 -3.40 11.12
N ARG A 66 0.81 -3.05 12.19
CA ARG A 66 1.41 -1.71 12.35
C ARG A 66 2.48 -1.43 11.30
N THR A 67 3.37 -2.38 11.04
CA THR A 67 4.41 -2.20 10.02
C THR A 67 3.80 -2.03 8.62
N LEU A 68 2.78 -2.82 8.28
CA LEU A 68 2.03 -2.65 7.02
C LEU A 68 1.32 -1.28 6.95
N ALA A 69 0.75 -0.81 8.06
CA ALA A 69 0.12 0.50 8.12
C ALA A 69 1.11 1.64 7.87
N ILE A 70 2.33 1.55 8.42
CA ILE A 70 3.41 2.52 8.22
C ILE A 70 3.88 2.52 6.76
N VAL A 71 4.07 1.35 6.15
CA VAL A 71 4.45 1.21 4.73
C VAL A 71 3.42 1.88 3.82
N ARG A 72 2.13 1.71 4.10
CA ARG A 72 1.06 2.38 3.35
C ARG A 72 1.14 3.91 3.45
N THR A 73 1.39 4.46 4.64
CA THR A 73 1.55 5.92 4.81
C THR A 73 2.80 6.45 4.13
N LEU A 74 3.91 5.70 4.19
CA LEU A 74 5.15 6.03 3.49
C LEU A 74 4.96 6.00 1.97
N GLY A 75 4.22 5.02 1.43
CA GLY A 75 3.88 4.95 0.01
C GLY A 75 3.13 6.18 -0.47
N ARG A 76 2.06 6.60 0.25
CA ARG A 76 1.35 7.83 -0.08
C ARG A 76 2.20 9.09 0.07
N TYR A 77 3.12 9.12 1.02
CA TYR A 77 4.03 10.25 1.19
C TYR A 77 5.02 10.34 0.03
N ALA A 78 5.61 9.21 -0.39
CA ALA A 78 6.48 9.15 -1.55
C ALA A 78 5.75 9.52 -2.84
N GLU A 79 4.50 9.08 -3.01
CA GLU A 79 3.66 9.44 -4.14
C GLU A 79 3.43 10.97 -4.21
N ARG A 80 3.16 11.60 -3.06
CA ARG A 80 3.08 13.06 -2.97
C ARG A 80 4.40 13.73 -3.27
N LEU A 81 5.52 13.21 -2.76
CA LEU A 81 6.85 13.80 -2.98
C LEU A 81 7.26 13.78 -4.46
N VAL A 82 6.97 12.67 -5.14
CA VAL A 82 7.26 12.46 -6.57
C VAL A 82 6.33 13.27 -7.45
N SER A 83 5.05 13.39 -7.08
CA SER A 83 4.08 14.15 -7.86
C SER A 83 4.15 15.67 -7.64
N HIS A 84 4.89 16.13 -6.61
CA HIS A 84 5.07 17.55 -6.33
C HIS A 84 6.29 18.19 -7.02
N GLN A 85 7.11 17.40 -7.73
CA GLN A 85 8.21 17.86 -8.59
C GLN A 85 7.86 17.64 -10.07
#